data_AF-A0A2W4SPS0-F1
#
_entry.id   AF-A0A2W4SPS0-F1
#
_cell.length_a   1.000
_cell.length_b   1.000
_cell.length_c   1.000
_cell.angle_alpha   90.00
_cell.angle_beta   90.00
_cell.angle_gamma   90.00
#
_symmetry.space_group_name_H-M   'P 1'
#
loop_
_entity.id
_entity.type
_entity.pdbx_description
1 polymer ?
#
loop_
_entity_poly.entity_id
_entity_poly.type
_entity_poly.pdbx_seq_one_letter_code
_entity_poly.pdbx_strand_id
1 'polypeptide(L)'
;MGQRRNPLAAAAELITAIEAIGHRNAPVGSMGVASLRLWPNNRINIPHRVVFTYSGTHPDAAVMSAMRREIVAAAAAIAERTGIAIEVEASPDRPAVDFDSALADLVETIATEQGLSTMRLRSRAGHDAIRMAPYCPTQMIFVPCKDGISHSEFEDCRPEDAVAGTNVLLHALLARANRVG
;
A
#
# COMPACT_ATOMS: atom_id res chain seq x y z
N MET A 1 -12.23 17.46 -34.20
CA MET A 1 -11.77 17.36 -32.79
C MET A 1 -10.65 18.35 -32.42
N GLY A 2 -9.99 19.04 -33.37
CA GLY A 2 -8.73 19.80 -33.14
C GLY A 2 -8.72 21.03 -32.22
N GLN A 3 -9.78 21.30 -31.44
CA GLN A 3 -9.79 22.36 -30.42
C GLN A 3 -10.27 21.89 -29.03
N ARG A 4 -10.88 20.71 -28.94
CA ARG A 4 -11.45 20.23 -27.67
C ARG A 4 -10.36 19.54 -26.87
N ARG A 5 -9.94 20.15 -25.76
CA ARG A 5 -9.08 19.53 -24.76
C ARG A 5 -9.94 18.64 -23.86
N ASN A 6 -9.62 17.35 -23.77
CA ASN A 6 -10.34 16.38 -22.95
C ASN A 6 -9.49 15.89 -21.77
N PRO A 7 -9.52 16.57 -20.61
CA PRO A 7 -8.88 16.14 -19.37
C PRO A 7 -9.13 14.68 -18.98
N LEU A 8 -10.30 14.12 -19.26
CA LEU A 8 -10.57 12.71 -18.96
C LEU A 8 -9.77 11.75 -19.84
N ALA A 9 -9.59 12.07 -21.12
CA ALA A 9 -8.75 11.27 -22.00
C ALA A 9 -7.29 11.31 -21.53
N ALA A 10 -6.76 12.50 -21.21
CA ALA A 10 -5.41 12.64 -20.67
C ALA A 10 -5.23 11.92 -19.33
N ALA A 11 -6.22 12.00 -18.44
CA ALA A 11 -6.21 11.28 -17.18
C ALA A 11 -6.22 9.75 -17.40
N ALA A 12 -7.02 9.23 -18.33
CA ALA A 12 -7.04 7.81 -18.65
C ALA A 12 -5.66 7.31 -19.12
N GLU A 13 -4.98 8.07 -19.97
CA GLU A 13 -3.62 7.75 -20.41
C GLU A 13 -2.61 7.72 -19.24
N LEU A 14 -2.69 8.70 -18.33
CA LEU A 14 -1.82 8.74 -17.15
C LEU A 14 -2.13 7.62 -16.16
N ILE A 15 -3.41 7.26 -15.98
CA ILE A 15 -3.84 6.11 -15.15
C ILE A 15 -3.24 4.81 -15.70
N THR A 16 -3.34 4.57 -17.01
CA THR A 16 -2.72 3.39 -17.63
C THR A 16 -1.20 3.38 -17.48
N ALA A 17 -0.55 4.54 -17.60
CA ALA A 17 0.90 4.64 -17.37
C ALA A 17 1.28 4.29 -15.92
N ILE A 18 0.52 4.78 -14.93
CA ILE A 18 0.71 4.47 -13.50
C ILE A 18 0.55 2.97 -13.23
N GLU A 19 -0.51 2.34 -13.73
CA GLU A 19 -0.73 0.89 -13.60
C GLU A 19 0.40 0.09 -14.25
N ALA A 20 0.85 0.50 -15.44
CA ALA A 20 1.96 -0.16 -16.12
C ALA A 20 3.28 -0.07 -15.34
N ILE A 21 3.56 1.07 -14.67
CA ILE A 21 4.71 1.22 -13.77
C ILE A 21 4.58 0.24 -12.60
N GLY A 22 3.39 0.12 -12.01
CA GLY A 22 3.10 -0.85 -10.95
C GLY A 22 3.37 -2.28 -11.38
N HIS A 23 2.84 -2.69 -12.53
CA HIS A 23 3.02 -4.04 -13.07
C HIS A 23 4.48 -4.38 -13.37
N ARG A 24 5.28 -3.43 -13.90
CA ARG A 24 6.71 -3.67 -14.16
C ARG A 24 7.53 -3.91 -12.89
N ASN A 25 7.04 -3.44 -11.74
CA ASN A 25 7.71 -3.61 -10.44
C ASN A 25 7.11 -4.76 -9.62
N ALA A 26 6.09 -5.46 -10.12
CA ALA A 26 5.49 -6.59 -9.42
C ALA A 26 6.44 -7.81 -9.38
N PRO A 27 6.33 -8.69 -8.36
CA PRO A 27 5.41 -8.60 -7.22
C PRO A 27 5.92 -7.70 -6.07
N VAL A 28 7.17 -7.23 -6.15
CA VAL A 28 7.88 -6.53 -5.06
C VAL A 28 7.29 -5.15 -4.79
N GLY A 29 7.06 -4.38 -5.86
CA GLY A 29 6.38 -3.10 -5.82
C GLY A 29 4.95 -3.13 -6.33
N SER A 30 4.24 -2.05 -6.11
CA SER A 30 2.95 -1.77 -6.75
C SER A 30 2.75 -0.27 -6.90
N MET A 31 1.92 0.10 -7.88
CA MET A 31 1.33 1.43 -8.06
C MET A 31 -0.09 1.21 -8.52
N GLY A 32 -1.01 2.08 -8.12
CA GLY A 32 -2.38 2.04 -8.59
C GLY A 32 -3.16 3.30 -8.25
N VAL A 33 -4.21 3.55 -9.01
CA VAL A 33 -5.10 4.71 -8.84
C VAL A 33 -6.27 4.31 -7.95
N ALA A 34 -6.49 5.05 -6.86
CA ALA A 34 -7.44 4.68 -5.81
C ALA A 34 -8.75 5.49 -5.83
N SER A 35 -8.73 6.70 -6.41
CA SER A 35 -9.93 7.52 -6.49
C SER A 35 -9.88 8.42 -7.71
N LEU A 36 -11.05 8.76 -8.27
CA LEU A 36 -11.16 9.64 -9.42
C LEU A 36 -12.41 10.51 -9.30
N ARG A 37 -12.25 11.81 -9.52
CA ARG A 37 -13.32 12.81 -9.55
C ARG A 37 -13.25 13.60 -10.84
N LEU A 38 -14.39 13.81 -11.47
CA LEU A 38 -14.53 14.58 -12.70
C LEU A 38 -15.47 15.76 -12.48
N TRP A 39 -15.29 16.83 -13.25
CA TRP A 39 -16.24 17.95 -13.31
C TRP A 39 -16.50 18.35 -14.75
N PRO A 40 -17.77 18.52 -15.19
CA PRO A 40 -19.00 18.42 -14.39
C PRO A 40 -19.54 16.99 -14.19
N ASN A 41 -18.83 15.96 -14.66
CA ASN A 41 -19.23 14.54 -14.55
C ASN A 41 -20.66 14.23 -15.04
N ASN A 42 -20.96 14.61 -16.27
CA ASN A 42 -22.23 14.26 -16.91
C ASN A 42 -22.02 13.72 -18.33
N ARG A 43 -23.03 13.04 -18.87
CA ARG A 43 -22.93 12.30 -20.13
C ARG A 43 -22.80 13.14 -21.40
N ILE A 44 -22.98 14.46 -21.34
CA ILE A 44 -23.09 15.34 -22.52
C ILE A 44 -21.88 16.27 -22.65
N ASN A 45 -21.23 16.61 -21.53
CA ASN A 45 -20.16 17.60 -21.49
C ASN A 45 -18.80 16.93 -21.28
N ILE A 46 -17.80 17.35 -22.07
CA ILE A 46 -16.40 17.01 -21.80
C ILE A 46 -15.99 17.63 -20.46
N PRO A 47 -15.40 16.86 -19.53
CA PRO A 47 -14.99 17.41 -18.25
C PRO A 47 -13.88 18.44 -18.42
N HIS A 48 -13.98 19.56 -17.72
CA HIS A 48 -12.95 20.59 -17.70
C HIS A 48 -11.89 20.33 -16.62
N ARG A 49 -12.16 19.41 -15.69
CA ARG A 49 -11.23 19.04 -14.61
C ARG A 49 -11.38 17.57 -14.26
N VAL A 50 -10.25 16.91 -14.04
CA VAL A 50 -10.16 15.58 -13.45
C VAL A 50 -9.14 15.63 -12.32
N VAL A 51 -9.47 15.05 -11.17
CA VAL A 51 -8.58 14.89 -10.02
C VAL A 51 -8.65 13.44 -9.60
N PHE A 52 -7.51 12.78 -9.50
CA PHE A 52 -7.43 11.40 -9.03
C PHE A 52 -6.26 11.25 -8.05
N THR A 53 -6.32 10.22 -7.21
CA THR A 53 -5.22 9.87 -6.29
C THR A 53 -4.61 8.55 -6.71
N TYR A 54 -3.29 8.45 -6.59
CA TYR A 54 -2.56 7.19 -6.76
C TYR A 54 -1.73 6.89 -5.54
N SER A 55 -1.40 5.62 -5.34
CA SER A 55 -0.53 5.16 -4.27
C SER A 55 0.32 4.01 -4.76
N GLY A 56 1.47 3.80 -4.11
CA GLY A 56 2.33 2.68 -4.40
C GLY A 56 3.29 2.39 -3.26
N THR A 57 3.92 1.22 -3.33
CA THR A 57 4.91 0.76 -2.36
C THR A 57 6.05 0.04 -3.06
N HIS A 58 7.26 0.18 -2.53
CA HIS A 58 8.44 -0.58 -2.91
C HIS A 58 9.43 -0.53 -1.73
N PRO A 59 10.08 -1.65 -1.35
CA PRO A 59 11.01 -1.68 -0.22
C PRO A 59 12.31 -0.89 -0.47
N ASP A 60 12.76 -0.81 -1.73
CA ASP A 60 13.90 0.02 -2.14
C ASP A 60 13.44 1.45 -2.46
N ALA A 61 13.96 2.43 -1.70
CA ALA A 61 13.67 3.84 -1.87
C ALA A 61 14.16 4.43 -3.21
N ALA A 62 15.27 3.93 -3.76
CA ALA A 62 15.77 4.38 -5.06
C ALA A 62 14.83 3.97 -6.18
N VAL A 63 14.29 2.75 -6.11
CA VAL A 63 13.27 2.26 -7.06
C VAL A 63 11.97 3.03 -6.91
N MET A 64 11.48 3.26 -5.68
CA MET A 64 10.29 4.10 -5.44
C MET A 64 10.47 5.52 -6.05
N SER A 65 11.65 6.11 -5.86
CA SER A 65 12.00 7.41 -6.43
C SER A 65 12.01 7.37 -7.98
N ALA A 66 12.51 6.29 -8.58
CA ALA A 66 12.49 6.10 -10.03
C ALA A 66 11.05 5.97 -10.57
N MET A 67 10.21 5.16 -9.94
CA MET A 67 8.80 5.00 -10.31
C MET A 67 8.05 6.34 -10.28
N ARG A 68 8.29 7.18 -9.26
CA ARG A 68 7.72 8.54 -9.18
C ARG A 68 8.19 9.44 -10.33
N ARG A 69 9.49 9.40 -10.67
CA ARG A 69 10.02 10.16 -11.81
C ARG A 69 9.38 9.73 -13.13
N GLU A 70 9.12 8.44 -13.31
CA GLU A 70 8.41 7.94 -14.50
C GLU A 70 6.99 8.50 -14.60
N ILE A 71 6.26 8.62 -13.47
CA ILE A 71 4.92 9.23 -13.44
C ILE A 71 4.98 10.71 -13.85
N VAL A 72 5.93 11.46 -13.29
CA VAL A 72 6.12 12.89 -13.62
C VAL A 72 6.50 13.05 -15.09
N ALA A 73 7.38 12.21 -15.62
CA ALA A 73 7.75 12.23 -17.04
C ALA A 73 6.57 11.89 -17.95
N ALA A 74 5.76 10.89 -17.60
CA ALA A 74 4.54 10.55 -18.34
C ALA A 74 3.53 11.70 -18.34
N ALA A 75 3.32 12.33 -17.17
CA ALA A 75 2.46 13.50 -17.05
C ALA A 75 2.94 14.66 -17.94
N ALA A 76 4.24 14.96 -17.95
CA ALA A 76 4.82 16.00 -18.80
C ALA A 76 4.62 15.71 -20.30
N ALA A 77 4.89 14.48 -20.74
CA ALA A 77 4.72 14.08 -22.13
C ALA A 77 3.24 14.12 -22.59
N ILE A 78 2.31 13.73 -21.71
CA ILE A 78 0.88 13.83 -22.00
C ILE A 78 0.45 15.29 -22.07
N ALA A 79 0.93 16.14 -21.15
CA ALA A 79 0.63 17.57 -21.15
C ALA A 79 1.11 18.27 -22.43
N GLU A 80 2.34 17.98 -22.88
CA GLU A 80 2.91 18.52 -24.11
C GLU A 80 2.09 18.12 -25.34
N ARG A 81 1.79 16.82 -25.49
CA ARG A 81 1.03 16.31 -26.65
C ARG A 81 -0.41 16.80 -26.70
N THR A 82 -1.07 16.94 -25.54
CA THR A 82 -2.51 17.21 -25.47
C THR A 82 -2.84 18.69 -25.22
N GLY A 83 -1.86 19.50 -24.78
CA GLY A 83 -2.06 20.86 -24.31
C GLY A 83 -2.89 20.97 -23.03
N ILE A 84 -3.08 19.87 -22.29
CA ILE A 84 -3.80 19.85 -21.01
C ILE A 84 -2.78 20.08 -19.89
N ALA A 85 -3.06 21.04 -19.01
CA ALA A 85 -2.26 21.24 -17.81
C ALA A 85 -2.45 20.05 -16.86
N ILE A 86 -1.34 19.45 -16.43
CA ILE A 86 -1.32 18.35 -15.46
C ILE A 86 -0.39 18.76 -14.34
N GLU A 87 -0.90 18.73 -13.11
CA GLU A 87 -0.14 18.97 -11.89
C GLU A 87 -0.06 17.66 -11.11
N VAL A 88 1.15 17.30 -10.68
CA VAL A 88 1.40 16.08 -9.90
C VAL A 88 1.93 16.51 -8.54
N GLU A 89 1.09 16.42 -7.52
CA GLU A 89 1.47 16.70 -6.15
C GLU A 89 2.01 15.42 -5.48
N ALA A 90 3.26 15.46 -5.04
CA ALA A 90 3.85 14.35 -4.30
C ALA A 90 3.52 14.46 -2.81
N SER A 91 2.91 13.42 -2.25
CA SER A 91 2.90 13.24 -0.78
C SER A 91 4.26 12.76 -0.28
N PRO A 92 4.66 13.13 0.96
CA PRO A 92 5.90 12.66 1.56
C PRO A 92 5.99 11.13 1.56
N ASP A 93 7.18 10.61 1.30
CA ASP A 93 7.45 9.19 1.48
C ASP A 93 7.27 8.79 2.95
N ARG A 94 6.71 7.60 3.14
CA ARG A 94 6.82 6.90 4.42
C ARG A 94 7.97 5.92 4.29
N PRO A 95 9.08 6.09 5.03
CA PRO A 95 10.18 5.14 4.96
C PRO A 95 9.71 3.75 5.40
N ALA A 96 10.35 2.71 4.86
CA ALA A 96 10.16 1.36 5.37
C ALA A 96 10.53 1.35 6.86
N VAL A 97 9.73 0.65 7.65
CA VAL A 97 9.97 0.46 9.08
C VAL A 97 10.34 -0.99 9.30
N ASP A 98 11.53 -1.20 9.85
CA ASP A 98 11.92 -2.49 10.40
C ASP A 98 11.47 -2.56 11.86
N PHE A 99 10.73 -3.62 12.18
CA PHE A 99 10.26 -3.90 13.54
C PHE A 99 11.34 -4.59 14.37
N ASP A 100 11.13 -4.65 15.68
CA ASP A 100 12.09 -5.25 16.62
C ASP A 100 12.30 -6.74 16.31
N SER A 101 13.53 -7.12 15.96
CA SER A 101 13.84 -8.49 15.54
C SER A 101 13.73 -9.49 16.69
N ALA A 102 14.03 -9.09 17.92
CA ALA A 102 13.91 -9.98 19.08
C ALA A 102 12.43 -10.27 19.39
N LEU A 103 11.53 -9.29 19.17
CA LEU A 103 10.09 -9.54 19.22
C LEU A 103 9.62 -10.46 18.08
N ALA A 104 10.19 -10.33 16.89
CA ALA A 104 9.89 -11.24 15.79
C ALA A 104 10.25 -12.70 16.15
N ASP A 105 11.46 -12.91 16.68
CA ASP A 105 11.97 -14.22 17.11
C ASP A 105 11.10 -14.82 18.24
N LEU A 106 10.68 -13.99 19.20
CA LEU A 106 9.79 -14.38 20.29
C LEU A 106 8.44 -14.87 19.78
N VAL A 107 7.79 -14.08 18.91
CA VAL A 107 6.49 -14.43 18.31
C VAL A 107 6.58 -15.73 17.52
N GLU A 108 7.64 -15.90 16.73
CA GLU A 108 7.85 -17.09 15.90
C GLU A 108 8.06 -18.35 16.76
N THR A 109 8.82 -18.23 17.85
CA THR A 109 9.04 -19.33 18.81
C THR A 109 7.73 -19.75 19.47
N ILE A 110 6.97 -18.79 20.00
CA ILE A 110 5.67 -19.04 20.66
C ILE A 110 4.68 -19.72 19.70
N ALA A 111 4.60 -19.25 18.47
CA ALA A 111 3.72 -19.86 17.47
C ALA A 111 4.16 -21.30 17.13
N THR A 112 5.46 -21.54 17.02
CA THR A 112 6.02 -22.89 16.76
C THR A 112 5.74 -23.85 17.92
N GLU A 113 5.88 -23.40 19.18
CA GLU A 113 5.57 -24.20 20.37
C GLU A 113 4.08 -24.59 20.45
N GLN A 114 3.19 -23.77 19.89
CA GLN A 114 1.77 -24.06 19.75
C GLN A 114 1.44 -24.96 18.54
N GLY A 115 2.45 -25.42 17.81
CA GLY A 115 2.30 -26.29 16.64
C GLY A 115 1.76 -25.59 15.39
N LEU A 116 1.88 -24.25 15.32
CA LEU A 116 1.44 -23.46 14.17
C LEU A 116 2.54 -23.38 13.11
N SER A 117 2.15 -23.42 11.83
CA SER A 117 3.05 -23.05 10.73
C SER A 117 3.23 -21.54 10.69
N THR A 118 4.46 -21.07 10.49
CA THR A 118 4.79 -19.64 10.46
C THR A 118 5.60 -19.26 9.22
N MET A 119 5.57 -17.99 8.89
CA MET A 119 6.50 -17.37 7.94
C MET A 119 6.70 -15.90 8.29
N ARG A 120 7.89 -15.37 8.01
CA ARG A 120 8.12 -13.91 8.08
C ARG A 120 7.63 -13.23 6.81
N LEU A 121 6.94 -12.11 6.98
CA LEU A 121 6.43 -11.31 5.86
C LEU A 121 6.57 -9.82 6.15
N ARG A 122 6.66 -9.01 5.09
CA ARG A 122 6.60 -7.55 5.18
C ARG A 122 5.16 -7.11 4.94
N SER A 123 4.59 -6.32 5.87
CA SER A 123 3.27 -5.72 5.63
C SER A 123 3.36 -4.71 4.48
N ARG A 124 2.40 -4.80 3.56
CA ARG A 124 2.22 -3.83 2.46
C ARG A 124 1.28 -2.70 2.86
N ALA A 125 0.49 -2.90 3.91
CA ALA A 125 -0.53 -1.97 4.37
C ALA A 125 0.00 -1.06 5.49
N GLY A 126 -0.63 0.10 5.65
CA GLY A 126 -0.38 0.97 6.79
C GLY A 126 -1.03 0.42 8.05
N HIS A 127 -0.29 0.38 9.16
CA HIS A 127 -0.80 0.03 10.48
C HIS A 127 -0.28 1.03 11.52
N ASP A 128 -1.02 1.22 12.61
CA ASP A 128 -0.59 2.12 13.69
C ASP A 128 0.75 1.68 14.31
N ALA A 129 1.04 0.39 14.33
CA ALA A 129 2.33 -0.18 14.75
C ALA A 129 3.53 0.49 14.04
N ILE A 130 3.39 0.87 12.76
CA ILE A 130 4.44 1.56 11.99
C ILE A 130 4.81 2.90 12.66
N ARG A 131 3.81 3.61 13.21
CA ARG A 131 4.04 4.87 13.92
C ARG A 131 4.57 4.67 15.33
N MET A 132 4.33 3.50 15.93
CA MET A 132 4.80 3.17 17.29
C MET A 132 6.27 2.73 17.30
N ALA A 133 6.74 2.06 16.25
CA ALA A 133 8.08 1.48 16.18
C ALA A 133 9.25 2.41 16.55
N PRO A 134 9.25 3.72 16.22
CA PRO A 134 10.33 4.62 16.64
C PRO A 134 10.39 4.89 18.15
N TYR A 135 9.31 4.60 18.89
CA TYR A 135 9.16 4.98 20.30
C TYR A 135 9.27 3.78 21.25
N CYS A 136 8.98 2.56 20.78
CA CYS A 136 9.08 1.36 21.59
C CYS A 136 9.31 0.10 20.73
N PRO A 137 9.92 -0.95 21.31
CA PRO A 137 9.96 -2.28 20.70
C PRO A 137 8.56 -2.70 20.24
N THR A 138 8.40 -2.85 18.93
CA THR A 138 7.10 -3.10 18.30
C THR A 138 7.26 -4.25 17.31
N GLN A 139 6.26 -5.14 17.26
CA GLN A 139 6.14 -6.16 16.22
C GLN A 139 4.67 -6.50 15.97
N MET A 140 4.37 -6.99 14.76
CA MET A 140 3.03 -7.40 14.35
C MET A 140 2.89 -8.93 14.24
N ILE A 141 1.69 -9.42 14.50
CA ILE A 141 1.28 -10.82 14.26
C ILE A 141 0.19 -10.77 13.18
N PHE A 142 0.34 -11.57 12.14
CA PHE A 142 -0.66 -11.73 11.07
C PHE A 142 -1.31 -13.11 11.16
N VAL A 143 -2.60 -13.16 10.81
CA VAL A 143 -3.33 -14.39 10.58
C VAL A 143 -3.81 -14.43 9.12
N PRO A 144 -4.05 -15.62 8.54
CA PRO A 144 -4.61 -15.72 7.20
C PRO A 144 -5.97 -15.06 7.09
N CYS A 145 -6.25 -14.48 5.92
CA CYS A 145 -7.58 -14.04 5.53
C CYS A 145 -7.95 -14.76 4.22
N LYS A 146 -9.21 -15.14 4.08
CA LYS A 146 -9.73 -15.89 2.93
C LYS A 146 -9.37 -15.18 1.62
N ASP A 147 -8.68 -15.91 0.74
CA ASP A 147 -8.22 -15.43 -0.57
C ASP A 147 -7.36 -14.15 -0.53
N GLY A 148 -6.86 -13.75 0.64
CA GLY A 148 -6.13 -12.50 0.84
C GLY A 148 -6.96 -11.23 0.61
N ILE A 149 -8.30 -11.34 0.64
CA ILE A 149 -9.21 -10.21 0.41
C ILE A 149 -9.24 -9.31 1.64
N SER A 150 -9.16 -7.99 1.44
CA SER A 150 -9.40 -7.01 2.49
C SER A 150 -10.06 -5.75 1.92
N HIS A 151 -10.60 -4.88 2.77
CA HIS A 151 -11.39 -3.70 2.38
C HIS A 151 -12.61 -4.06 1.52
N SER A 152 -13.19 -5.22 1.77
CA SER A 152 -14.34 -5.77 1.06
C SER A 152 -15.29 -6.41 2.06
N GLU A 153 -16.57 -6.42 1.74
CA GLU A 153 -17.60 -7.19 2.49
C GLU A 153 -17.38 -8.71 2.45
N PHE A 154 -16.49 -9.19 1.57
CA PHE A 154 -16.07 -10.59 1.49
C PHE A 154 -14.78 -10.88 2.28
N GLU A 155 -14.22 -9.91 2.99
CA GLU A 155 -13.13 -10.13 3.94
C GLU A 155 -13.61 -11.11 5.02
N ASP A 156 -12.88 -12.23 5.19
CA ASP A 156 -13.27 -13.31 6.10
C ASP A 156 -12.04 -13.95 6.74
N CYS A 157 -12.13 -14.20 8.04
CA CYS A 157 -11.10 -14.86 8.82
C CYS A 157 -11.74 -16.05 9.54
N ARG A 158 -11.14 -17.23 9.39
CA ARG A 158 -11.66 -18.41 10.07
C ARG A 158 -11.56 -18.20 11.58
N PRO A 159 -12.56 -18.65 12.37
CA PRO A 159 -12.49 -18.58 13.83
C PRO A 159 -11.21 -19.22 14.40
N GLU A 160 -10.76 -20.33 13.80
CA GLU A 160 -9.54 -21.02 14.23
C GLU A 160 -8.27 -20.17 14.03
N ASP A 161 -8.17 -19.44 12.92
CA ASP A 161 -7.04 -18.55 12.61
C ASP A 161 -7.03 -17.36 13.58
N ALA A 162 -8.20 -16.78 13.87
CA ALA A 162 -8.34 -15.70 14.84
C ALA A 162 -7.94 -16.13 16.25
N VAL A 163 -8.36 -17.34 16.68
CA VAL A 163 -7.98 -17.92 17.96
C VAL A 163 -6.47 -18.17 18.02
N ALA A 164 -5.88 -18.73 16.96
CA ALA A 164 -4.44 -18.97 16.89
C ALA A 164 -3.64 -17.67 17.03
N GLY A 165 -3.97 -16.63 16.25
CA GLY A 165 -3.29 -15.33 16.33
C GLY A 165 -3.44 -14.66 17.71
N THR A 166 -4.62 -14.77 18.31
CA THR A 166 -4.88 -14.21 19.65
C THR A 166 -4.12 -14.98 20.74
N ASN A 167 -4.00 -16.30 20.64
CA ASN A 167 -3.21 -17.10 21.57
C ASN A 167 -1.72 -16.78 21.46
N VAL A 168 -1.17 -16.59 20.25
CA VAL A 168 0.21 -16.14 20.07
C VAL A 168 0.42 -14.76 20.69
N LEU A 169 -0.49 -13.82 20.45
CA LEU A 169 -0.44 -12.49 21.06
C LEU A 169 -0.46 -12.56 22.59
N LEU A 170 -1.36 -13.35 23.18
CA LEU A 170 -1.46 -13.53 24.63
C LEU A 170 -0.13 -14.00 25.24
N HIS A 171 0.47 -15.05 24.68
CA HIS A 171 1.72 -15.60 25.21
C HIS A 171 2.89 -14.63 25.01
N ALA A 172 2.94 -13.91 23.88
CA ALA A 172 3.97 -12.89 23.64
C ALA A 172 3.86 -11.74 24.64
N LEU A 173 2.65 -11.29 24.94
CA LEU A 173 2.39 -10.27 25.96
C LEU A 173 2.82 -10.76 27.35
N LEU A 174 2.47 -11.99 27.75
CA LEU A 174 2.88 -12.56 29.04
C LEU A 174 4.40 -12.68 29.15
N ALA A 175 5.07 -13.17 28.12
CA ALA A 175 6.53 -13.27 28.08
C ALA A 175 7.21 -11.90 28.21
N ARG A 176 6.66 -10.87 27.57
CA ARG A 176 7.19 -9.51 27.65
C ARG A 176 6.87 -8.80 28.97
N ALA A 177 5.70 -9.05 29.54
CA ALA A 177 5.29 -8.46 30.81
C ALA A 177 6.06 -9.06 32.00
N ASN A 178 6.41 -10.34 31.95
CA ASN A 178 7.10 -11.05 33.03
C ASN A 178 8.62 -11.15 32.87
N ARG A 179 9.23 -10.36 31.97
CA ARG A 179 10.69 -10.32 31.82
C ARG A 179 11.33 -9.79 33.10
N VAL A 180 12.38 -10.46 33.57
CA VAL A 180 13.21 -9.94 34.66
C VAL A 180 14.05 -8.80 34.08
N GLY A 181 14.02 -7.64 34.74
CA GLY A 181 14.72 -6.42 34.32
C GLY A 181 16.24 -6.52 34.45
#